data_AF-A0A350YG93-F1
#
_entry.id   AF-A0A350YG93-F1
#
_cell.length_a   1.000
_cell.length_b   1.000
_cell.length_c   1.000
_cell.angle_alpha   90.00
_cell.angle_beta   90.00
_cell.angle_gamma   90.00
#
_symmetry.space_group_name_H-M   'P 1'
#
loop_
_entity.id
_entity.type
_entity.pdbx_description
1 polymer ?
#
loop_
_entity_poly.entity_id
_entity_poly.type
_entity_poly.pdbx_seq_one_letter_code
_entity_poly.pdbx_strand_id
1 'polypeptide(L)' 'ELTDENQIIDLPDWVGEEVSDDPRYYNANLVQHPFSQW' A
#
# COMPACT_ATOMS: atom_id res chain seq x y z
N GLU A 1 -15.21 -12.15 -7.78
CA GLU A 1 -15.42 -10.75 -7.37
C GLU A 1 -15.25 -10.66 -5.86
N LEU A 2 -14.86 -9.48 -5.36
CA LEU A 2 -14.88 -9.20 -3.91
C LEU A 2 -16.33 -9.06 -3.45
N THR A 3 -16.63 -9.66 -2.31
CA THR A 3 -18.00 -9.70 -1.75
C THR A 3 -18.36 -8.44 -0.97
N ASP A 4 -17.38 -7.75 -0.38
CA ASP A 4 -17.52 -6.53 0.42
C ASP A 4 -16.18 -5.77 0.45
N GLU A 5 -16.21 -4.43 0.52
CA GLU A 5 -15.01 -3.58 0.59
C GLU A 5 -14.32 -3.63 1.96
N ASN A 6 -15.05 -4.00 3.01
CA ASN A 6 -14.56 -4.12 4.38
C ASN A 6 -14.29 -5.58 4.78
N GLN A 7 -14.21 -6.49 3.81
CA GLN A 7 -13.93 -7.89 4.09
C GLN A 7 -12.57 -8.01 4.79
N ILE A 8 -12.55 -8.62 5.98
CA ILE A 8 -11.31 -8.88 6.72
C ILE A 8 -10.50 -9.92 5.94
N ILE A 9 -9.24 -9.59 5.65
CA ILE A 9 -8.31 -10.45 4.93
C ILE A 9 -7.26 -10.93 5.94
N ASP A 10 -7.09 -12.24 6.08
CA ASP A 10 -5.99 -12.79 6.87
C ASP A 10 -4.68 -12.59 6.10
N LEU A 11 -3.88 -11.62 6.57
CA LEU A 11 -2.58 -11.32 6.00
C LEU A 11 -1.51 -12.27 6.58
N PRO A 12 -0.66 -12.89 5.75
CA PRO A 12 0.47 -13.68 6.22
C PRO A 12 1.51 -12.83 6.99
N ASP A 13 2.32 -13.48 7.84
CA ASP A 13 3.34 -12.80 8.68
C ASP A 13 4.43 -12.04 7.91
N TRP A 14 4.61 -12.32 6.61
CA TRP A 14 5.57 -11.59 5.76
C TRP A 14 5.00 -10.26 5.25
N VAL A 15 3.69 -10.05 5.35
CA VAL A 15 3.05 -8.79 4.97
C VAL A 15 3.35 -7.76 6.06
N GLY A 16 3.97 -6.66 5.64
CA GLY A 16 4.27 -5.55 6.53
C GLY A 16 3.08 -4.63 6.75
N GLU A 17 3.39 -3.38 7.11
CA GLU A 17 2.40 -2.33 7.30
C GLU A 17 1.63 -2.04 6.01
N GLU A 18 0.32 -1.83 6.15
CA GLU A 18 -0.52 -1.36 5.05
C GLU A 18 -0.22 0.12 4.78
N VAL A 19 0.16 0.44 3.53
CA VAL A 19 0.53 1.79 3.10
C VAL A 19 -0.38 2.35 2.01
N SER A 20 -1.56 1.74 1.81
CA SER A 20 -2.54 2.11 0.77
C SER A 20 -2.98 3.58 0.87
N ASP A 21 -3.14 4.07 2.09
CA ASP A 21 -3.58 5.43 2.37
C ASP A 21 -2.41 6.42 2.52
N ASP A 22 -1.17 5.94 2.51
CA ASP A 22 0.01 6.78 2.68
C ASP A 22 0.40 7.43 1.36
N PRO A 23 0.30 8.77 1.23
CA PRO A 23 0.60 9.46 -0.02
C PRO A 23 2.00 9.23 -0.52
N ARG A 24 2.98 8.98 0.37
CA ARG A 24 4.37 8.76 -0.02
C ARG A 24 4.48 7.64 -1.05
N TYR A 25 3.73 6.56 -0.84
CA TYR A 25 3.76 5.36 -1.68
C TYR A 25 2.88 5.45 -2.93
N TYR A 26 2.22 6.58 -3.17
CA TYR A 26 1.45 6.76 -4.40
C TYR A 26 2.38 6.83 -5.62
N ASN A 27 1.98 6.22 -6.74
CA ASN A 27 2.76 6.23 -7.98
C ASN A 27 3.12 7.64 -8.46
N ALA A 28 2.22 8.61 -8.30
CA ALA A 28 2.48 10.00 -8.65
C ALA A 28 3.61 10.63 -7.82
N ASN A 29 3.74 10.22 -6.55
CA ASN A 29 4.78 10.69 -5.66
C ASN A 29 6.08 9.92 -5.86
N LEU A 30 6.05 8.60 -6.11
CA LEU A 30 7.24 7.81 -6.43
C LEU A 30 7.92 8.22 -7.74
N VAL A 31 7.16 8.70 -8.73
CA VAL A 31 7.72 9.25 -9.98
C VAL A 31 8.45 10.57 -9.74
N GLN A 32 7.97 11.40 -8.82
CA GLN A 32 8.59 12.70 -8.49
C GLN A 32 9.72 12.57 -7.46
N HIS A 33 9.56 11.65 -6.52
CA HIS A 33 10.49 11.35 -5.44
C HIS A 33 10.76 9.84 -5.46
N PRO A 34 11.72 9.39 -6.28
CA PRO A 34 12.07 7.98 -6.37
C PRO A 34 12.37 7.44 -4.98
N PHE A 35 11.92 6.21 -4.71
CA PHE A 35 12.17 5.54 -3.43
C PHE A 35 13.66 5.46 -3.06
N SER A 36 14.56 5.52 -4.04
CA SER A 36 16.01 5.55 -3.83
C SER A 36 16.53 6.88 -3.25
N GLN A 37 15.69 7.91 -3.19
CA GLN A 37 16.00 9.22 -2.63
C GLN A 37 15.27 9.49 -1.30
N TRP A 38 14.63 8.46 -0.73
CA TRP A 38 14.03 8.51 0.60
C TRP A 38 15.02 8.13 1.70
#